data_AF-A0A975IVT9-F1
#
_entry.id   AF-A0A975IVT9-F1
#
_cell.length_a   1.000
_cell.length_b   1.000
_cell.length_c   1.000
_cell.angle_alpha   90.00
_cell.angle_beta   90.00
_cell.angle_gamma   90.00
#
_symmetry.space_group_name_H-M   'P 1'
#
loop_
_entity.id
_entity.type
_entity.pdbx_description
1 polymer ?
#
loop_
_entity_poly.entity_id
_entity_poly.type
_entity_poly.pdbx_seq_one_letter_code
_entity_poly.pdbx_strand_id
1 'polypeptide(L)'
;MQRAKLIATIAAFAALVGSPSSANETSGLSGKDLWTYCDTPEQSANHSLRIGYIGGSINALHMLRSTLRIPIYCPPNNINNPQEVEIAISYIKDNPTKRQYSAASLILGSLNEAFPCNEKSSPSK
;
A
#
# COMPACT_ATOMS: atom_id res chain seq x y z
N MET A 1 -40.27 -10.08 44.23
CA MET A 1 -39.31 -10.90 43.45
C MET A 1 -39.10 -10.44 41.98
N GLN A 2 -39.75 -9.38 41.49
CA GLN A 2 -39.55 -8.89 40.10
C GLN A 2 -38.44 -7.83 39.95
N ARG A 3 -38.14 -7.04 40.99
CA ARG A 3 -37.12 -5.98 40.93
C ARG A 3 -35.67 -6.50 40.89
N ALA A 4 -35.41 -7.68 41.48
CA ALA A 4 -34.10 -8.30 41.47
C ALA A 4 -33.70 -8.87 40.09
N LYS A 5 -34.68 -9.25 39.26
CA LYS A 5 -34.43 -9.73 37.89
C LYS A 5 -34.06 -8.58 36.94
N LEU A 6 -34.60 -7.39 37.16
CA LEU A 6 -34.31 -6.22 36.31
C LEU A 6 -32.85 -5.74 36.45
N ILE A 7 -32.29 -5.82 37.66
CA ILE A 7 -30.91 -5.38 37.96
C ILE A 7 -29.88 -6.36 37.39
N ALA A 8 -30.16 -7.68 37.43
CA ALA A 8 -29.26 -8.69 36.87
C ALA A 8 -29.09 -8.59 35.35
N THR A 9 -30.07 -8.02 34.63
CA THR A 9 -30.05 -7.96 33.16
C THR A 9 -29.17 -6.81 32.63
N ILE A 10 -28.97 -5.74 33.42
CA ILE A 10 -28.16 -4.58 33.01
C ILE A 10 -26.65 -4.87 33.13
N ALA A 11 -26.24 -5.70 34.09
CA ALA A 11 -24.83 -6.06 34.26
C ALA A 11 -24.28 -6.97 33.13
N ALA A 12 -25.14 -7.74 32.46
CA ALA A 12 -24.72 -8.66 31.39
C ALA A 12 -24.36 -7.95 30.07
N PHE A 13 -24.84 -6.72 29.84
CA PHE A 13 -24.51 -5.95 28.64
C PHE A 13 -23.17 -5.21 28.72
N ALA A 14 -22.68 -4.93 29.93
CA ALA A 14 -21.42 -4.20 30.11
C ALA A 14 -20.16 -5.04 29.79
N ALA A 15 -20.28 -6.37 29.78
CA ALA A 15 -19.16 -7.27 29.48
C ALA A 15 -18.90 -7.48 27.97
N LEU A 16 -19.77 -6.99 27.09
CA LEU A 16 -19.66 -7.17 25.62
C LEU A 16 -19.00 -5.99 24.89
N VAL A 17 -18.66 -4.90 25.59
CA VAL A 17 -18.18 -3.65 24.95
C VAL A 17 -16.69 -3.38 25.17
N GLY A 18 -15.97 -4.30 25.83
CA GLY A 18 -14.62 -4.07 26.35
C GLY A 18 -13.53 -4.97 25.77
N SER A 19 -13.64 -5.44 24.53
CA SER A 19 -12.44 -5.99 23.88
C SER A 19 -11.46 -4.84 23.66
N PRO A 20 -10.24 -4.85 24.21
CA PRO A 20 -9.22 -3.95 23.73
C PRO A 20 -9.02 -4.31 22.26
N SER A 21 -9.53 -3.48 21.36
CA SER A 21 -9.00 -3.45 20.01
C SER A 21 -7.55 -3.02 20.19
N SER A 22 -6.64 -3.99 20.23
CA SER A 22 -5.28 -3.72 19.86
C SER A 22 -5.38 -3.12 18.47
N ALA A 23 -5.31 -1.79 18.40
CA ALA A 23 -4.94 -1.10 17.18
C ALA A 23 -3.52 -1.59 16.92
N ASN A 24 -3.42 -2.79 16.36
CA ASN A 24 -2.23 -3.21 15.66
C ASN A 24 -2.08 -2.10 14.64
N GLU A 25 -1.02 -1.29 14.76
CA GLU A 25 -0.64 -0.41 13.66
C GLU A 25 -0.83 -1.24 12.40
N THR A 26 -1.61 -0.73 11.43
CA THR A 26 -1.71 -1.36 10.14
C THR A 26 -0.29 -1.49 9.63
N SER A 27 0.32 -2.64 9.90
CA SER A 27 1.69 -2.99 9.58
C SER A 27 1.67 -3.25 8.09
N GLY A 28 1.57 -2.14 7.35
CA GLY A 28 1.68 -2.14 5.90
C GLY A 28 2.94 -2.92 5.56
N LEU A 29 2.83 -3.76 4.53
CA LEU A 29 3.92 -4.61 4.08
C LEU A 29 5.21 -3.80 3.97
N SER A 30 6.30 -4.24 4.60
CA SER A 30 7.59 -3.57 4.43
C SER A 30 8.16 -3.89 3.05
N GLY A 31 9.12 -3.09 2.57
CA GLY A 31 9.87 -3.41 1.36
C GLY A 31 10.63 -4.73 1.45
N LYS A 32 11.05 -5.12 2.66
CA LYS A 32 11.72 -6.38 2.93
C LYS A 32 10.75 -7.54 2.75
N ASP A 33 9.54 -7.42 3.31
CA ASP A 33 8.50 -8.43 3.14
C ASP A 33 8.07 -8.53 1.68
N LEU A 34 7.89 -7.40 1.00
CA LEU A 34 7.59 -7.37 -0.44
C LEU A 34 8.69 -8.05 -1.26
N TRP A 35 9.96 -7.82 -0.94
CA TRP A 35 11.08 -8.44 -1.63
C TRP A 35 11.07 -9.96 -1.53
N THR A 36 10.56 -10.55 -0.44
CA THR A 36 10.43 -12.02 -0.33
C THR A 36 9.51 -12.62 -1.40
N TYR A 37 8.54 -11.85 -1.91
CA TYR A 37 7.72 -12.26 -3.06
C TYR A 37 8.42 -11.95 -4.39
N CYS A 38 9.21 -10.87 -4.46
CA CYS A 38 9.95 -10.48 -5.66
C CYS A 38 11.10 -11.42 -6.03
N ASP A 39 11.79 -11.95 -5.03
CA ASP A 39 12.99 -12.80 -5.16
C ASP A 39 12.67 -14.28 -5.45
N THR A 40 11.40 -14.57 -5.74
CA THR A 40 10.95 -15.93 -6.04
C THR A 40 10.81 -16.14 -7.55
N PRO A 41 10.96 -17.39 -8.04
CA PRO A 41 10.74 -17.70 -9.44
C PRO A 41 9.36 -17.26 -9.93
N GLU A 42 9.30 -16.88 -11.20
CA GLU A 42 8.11 -16.29 -11.83
C GLU A 42 6.88 -17.21 -11.80
N GLN A 43 7.08 -18.53 -11.74
CA GLN A 43 5.99 -19.52 -11.74
C GLN A 43 5.48 -19.87 -10.33
N SER A 44 5.91 -19.14 -9.30
CA SER A 44 5.47 -19.37 -7.92
C SER A 44 4.11 -18.72 -7.63
N ALA A 45 3.37 -19.24 -6.66
CA ALA A 45 2.16 -18.60 -6.13
C ALA A 45 2.40 -17.16 -5.64
N ASN A 46 3.66 -16.83 -5.31
CA ASN A 46 4.08 -15.50 -4.88
C ASN A 46 4.17 -14.48 -6.02
N HIS A 47 4.20 -14.93 -7.28
CA HIS A 47 4.17 -14.05 -8.44
C HIS A 47 2.90 -13.19 -8.46
N SER A 48 1.74 -13.82 -8.22
CA SER A 48 0.46 -13.10 -8.18
C SER A 48 0.39 -12.09 -7.03
N LEU A 49 0.99 -12.42 -5.87
CA LEU A 49 1.06 -11.49 -4.74
C LEU A 49 1.97 -10.29 -5.04
N ARG A 50 3.10 -10.53 -5.70
CA ARG A 50 4.03 -9.48 -6.16
C ARG A 50 3.34 -8.52 -7.13
N ILE A 51 2.82 -9.04 -8.24
CA ILE A 51 2.20 -8.22 -9.29
C ILE A 51 0.92 -7.56 -8.74
N GLY A 52 0.14 -8.28 -7.95
CA GLY A 52 -1.09 -7.77 -7.36
C GLY A 52 -0.85 -6.62 -6.38
N TYR A 53 0.12 -6.75 -5.47
CA TYR A 53 0.43 -5.69 -4.50
C TYR A 53 1.00 -4.45 -5.18
N ILE A 54 1.98 -4.63 -6.08
CA ILE A 54 2.64 -3.52 -6.78
C ILE A 54 1.65 -2.84 -7.73
N GLY A 55 0.96 -3.61 -8.57
CA GLY A 55 -0.04 -3.10 -9.51
C GLY A 55 -1.22 -2.41 -8.81
N GLY A 56 -1.69 -2.96 -7.68
CA GLY A 56 -2.73 -2.33 -6.86
C GLY A 56 -2.28 -0.99 -6.27
N SER A 57 -1.03 -0.91 -5.80
CA SER A 57 -0.43 0.33 -5.29
C SER A 57 -0.31 1.39 -6.40
N ILE A 58 0.16 1.00 -7.59
CA ILE A 58 0.26 1.88 -8.76
C ILE A 58 -1.12 2.41 -9.15
N ASN A 59 -2.15 1.56 -9.22
CA ASN A 59 -3.51 1.97 -9.52
C ASN A 59 -4.07 2.95 -8.48
N ALA A 60 -3.80 2.71 -7.20
CA ALA A 60 -4.17 3.64 -6.14
C ALA A 60 -3.47 5.01 -6.31
N LEU A 61 -2.21 5.02 -6.72
CA LEU A 61 -1.48 6.25 -7.02
C LEU A 61 -2.03 6.96 -8.26
N HIS A 62 -2.41 6.25 -9.33
CA HIS A 62 -3.11 6.84 -10.49
C HIS A 62 -4.42 7.49 -10.05
N MET A 63 -5.23 6.79 -9.24
CA MET A 63 -6.48 7.30 -8.70
C MET A 63 -6.28 8.54 -7.83
N LEU A 64 -5.25 8.56 -6.97
CA LEU A 64 -4.91 9.73 -6.15
C LEU A 64 -4.51 10.91 -7.01
N ARG A 65 -3.67 10.71 -8.04
CA ARG A 65 -3.26 11.75 -8.99
C ARG A 65 -4.45 12.33 -9.74
N SER A 66 -5.37 11.48 -10.22
CA SER A 66 -6.55 11.94 -10.97
C SER A 66 -7.57 12.65 -10.08
N THR A 67 -7.81 12.13 -8.87
CA THR A 67 -8.86 12.62 -7.97
C THR A 67 -8.43 13.88 -7.24
N LEU A 68 -7.21 13.91 -6.70
CA LEU A 68 -6.71 15.03 -5.91
C LEU A 68 -5.97 16.07 -6.76
N ARG A 69 -5.67 15.78 -8.03
CA ARG A 69 -4.87 16.64 -8.93
C ARG A 69 -3.49 17.02 -8.35
N ILE A 70 -2.92 16.13 -7.55
CA ILE A 70 -1.57 16.30 -6.99
C ILE A 70 -0.58 15.57 -7.90
N PRO A 71 0.41 16.27 -8.48
CA PRO A 71 1.42 15.65 -9.35
C PRO A 71 2.50 14.95 -8.51
N ILE A 72 2.19 13.76 -7.98
CA ILE A 72 3.13 13.00 -7.11
C ILE A 72 4.28 12.36 -7.92
N TYR A 73 4.07 12.08 -9.21
CA TYR A 73 5.06 11.71 -10.23
C TYR A 73 4.45 11.95 -11.63
N CYS A 74 5.24 11.97 -12.69
CA CYS A 74 4.85 12.41 -14.03
C CYS A 74 5.32 11.45 -15.13
N PRO A 75 4.69 10.27 -15.27
CA PRO A 75 5.06 9.28 -16.27
C PRO A 75 4.73 9.77 -17.68
N PRO A 76 5.42 9.28 -18.72
CA PRO A 76 5.09 9.59 -20.10
C PRO A 76 3.74 9.00 -20.51
N ASN A 77 3.06 9.60 -21.49
CA ASN A 77 1.70 9.23 -21.92
C ASN A 77 1.56 7.77 -22.41
N ASN A 78 2.66 7.13 -22.78
CA ASN A 78 2.70 5.79 -23.36
C ASN A 78 3.27 4.73 -22.40
N ILE A 79 3.49 5.05 -21.13
CA ILE A 79 3.85 4.02 -20.16
C ILE A 79 2.68 3.07 -19.94
N ASN A 80 2.96 1.79 -19.74
CA ASN A 80 1.96 0.82 -19.32
C ASN A 80 2.20 0.33 -17.89
N ASN A 81 1.17 -0.21 -17.24
CA ASN A 81 1.26 -0.70 -15.86
C ASN A 81 2.38 -1.75 -15.67
N PRO A 82 2.61 -2.71 -16.58
CA PRO A 82 3.74 -3.64 -16.47
C PRO A 82 5.11 -2.94 -16.34
N GLN A 83 5.36 -1.88 -17.12
CA GLN A 83 6.61 -1.11 -17.02
C GLN A 83 6.74 -0.41 -15.66
N GLU A 84 5.67 0.18 -15.13
CA GLU A 84 5.67 0.78 -13.79
C GLU A 84 5.94 -0.27 -12.70
N VAL A 85 5.40 -1.49 -12.85
CA VAL A 85 5.69 -2.61 -11.94
C VAL A 85 7.16 -3.01 -12.00
N GLU A 86 7.74 -3.13 -13.19
CA GLU A 86 9.16 -3.47 -13.37
C GLU A 86 10.08 -2.41 -12.76
N ILE A 87 9.75 -1.13 -12.91
CA ILE A 87 10.48 -0.02 -12.28
C ILE A 87 10.45 -0.16 -10.76
N ALA A 88 9.28 -0.43 -10.17
CA ALA A 88 9.16 -0.61 -8.73
C ALA A 88 9.95 -1.82 -8.21
N ILE A 89 9.90 -2.96 -8.92
CA ILE A 89 10.68 -4.16 -8.58
C ILE A 89 12.19 -3.84 -8.63
N SER A 90 12.64 -3.18 -9.70
CA SER A 90 14.05 -2.83 -9.90
C SER A 90 14.53 -1.88 -8.81
N TYR A 91 13.74 -0.86 -8.46
CA TYR A 91 14.07 0.05 -7.38
C TYR A 91 14.22 -0.66 -6.03
N ILE A 92 13.29 -1.56 -5.67
CA ILE A 92 13.37 -2.32 -4.41
C ILE A 92 14.59 -3.25 -4.43
N LYS A 93 14.89 -3.87 -5.58
CA LYS A 93 16.09 -4.69 -5.78
C LYS A 93 17.36 -3.89 -5.53
N ASP A 94 17.48 -2.73 -6.15
CA ASP A 94 18.71 -1.92 -6.17
C ASP A 94 18.90 -1.09 -4.89
N ASN A 95 17.87 -0.99 -4.03
CA ASN A 95 17.92 -0.23 -2.78
C ASN A 95 17.69 -1.12 -1.52
N PRO A 96 18.56 -2.11 -1.22
CA PRO A 96 18.36 -3.03 -0.11
C PRO A 96 18.29 -2.34 1.27
N THR A 97 19.02 -1.24 1.46
CA THR A 97 19.00 -0.44 2.71
C THR A 97 17.68 0.30 2.95
N LYS A 98 16.90 0.55 1.88
CA LYS A 98 15.58 1.20 1.97
C LYS A 98 14.45 0.19 2.21
N ARG A 99 14.69 -1.12 2.10
CA ARG A 99 13.65 -2.16 2.26
C ARG A 99 13.01 -2.20 3.65
N GLN A 100 13.61 -1.57 4.65
CA GLN A 100 13.00 -1.38 5.97
C GLN A 100 11.78 -0.44 5.97
N TYR A 101 11.62 0.40 4.95
CA TYR A 101 10.46 1.29 4.82
C TYR A 101 9.23 0.57 4.28
N SER A 102 8.07 1.22 4.33
CA SER A 102 6.83 0.66 3.79
C SER A 102 6.97 0.38 2.28
N ALA A 103 6.43 -0.74 1.82
CA ALA A 103 6.45 -1.13 0.41
C ALA A 103 5.74 -0.09 -0.46
N ALA A 104 4.59 0.43 -0.01
CA ALA A 104 3.86 1.49 -0.71
C ALA A 104 4.70 2.76 -0.89
N SER A 105 5.46 3.18 0.14
CA SER A 105 6.36 4.33 0.05
C SER A 105 7.53 4.07 -0.91
N LEU A 106 8.05 2.84 -0.97
CA LEU A 106 9.10 2.48 -1.93
C LEU A 106 8.59 2.45 -3.36
N ILE A 107 7.37 1.95 -3.58
CA ILE A 107 6.71 1.96 -4.90
C ILE A 107 6.51 3.41 -5.35
N LEU A 108 5.95 4.27 -4.50
CA LEU A 108 5.81 5.69 -4.82
C LEU A 108 7.17 6.35 -5.09
N GLY A 109 8.16 6.11 -4.22
CA GLY A 109 9.51 6.63 -4.38
C GLY A 109 10.15 6.21 -5.70
N SER A 110 9.96 4.96 -6.13
CA SER A 110 10.48 4.46 -7.39
C SER A 110 9.92 5.19 -8.61
N LEU A 111 8.60 5.46 -8.61
CA LEU A 111 7.95 6.17 -9.72
C LEU A 111 8.31 7.66 -9.72
N ASN A 112 8.47 8.27 -8.56
CA ASN A 112 8.90 9.66 -8.46
C ASN A 112 10.37 9.84 -8.88
N GLU A 113 11.23 8.86 -8.58
CA GLU A 113 12.64 8.86 -9.03
C GLU A 113 12.75 8.63 -10.54
N ALA A 114 11.96 7.71 -11.10
CA ALA A 114 11.92 7.44 -12.53
C ALA A 114 11.24 8.57 -13.34
N PHE A 115 10.22 9.21 -12.76
CA PHE A 115 9.36 10.18 -13.43
C PHE A 115 9.14 11.43 -12.59
N PRO A 116 10.19 12.21 -12.31
CA PRO A 116 10.05 13.44 -11.54
C PRO A 116 9.14 14.42 -12.28
N CYS A 117 8.24 15.06 -11.53
CA CYS A 117 7.43 16.15 -12.08
C CYS A 117 8.25 17.42 -12.20
N ASN A 118 8.64 17.77 -13.41
CA ASN A 118 9.25 19.06 -13.74
C ASN A 118 8.15 20.03 -14.20
N GLU A 119 8.38 21.33 -14.10
CA GLU A 119 7.42 22.35 -14.55
C GLU A 119 6.95 22.16 -16.00
N LYS A 120 7.77 21.51 -16.84
CA LYS A 120 7.48 21.22 -18.26
C LYS A 120 6.70 19.93 -18.51
N SER A 121 6.59 19.03 -17.52
CA SER A 121 5.91 17.73 -17.65
C SER A 121 4.56 17.67 -16.94
N SER A 122 4.15 18.74 -16.26
CA SER A 122 2.77 18.89 -15.80
C SER A 122 1.86 19.06 -17.02
N PRO A 123 0.74 18.30 -17.13
CA PRO A 123 -0.27 18.59 -18.13
C PRO A 123 -0.73 20.04 -17.92
N SER A 124 -0.55 20.88 -18.94
CA SER A 124 -1.09 22.24 -18.93
C SER A 124 -2.57 22.17 -18.55
N LYS A 125 -2.95 23.01 -17.59
CA LYS A 125 -4.33 23.18 -17.12
C LYS A 125 -5.32 23.38 -18.27
#